data_AF-A0A976PAK5-F1
#
_entry.id   AF-A0A976PAK5-F1
#
_cell.length_a   1.000
_cell.length_b   1.000
_cell.length_c   1.000
_cell.angle_alpha   90.00
_cell.angle_beta   90.00
_cell.angle_gamma   90.00
#
_symmetry.space_group_name_H-M   'P 1'
#
loop_
_entity.id
_entity.type
_entity.pdbx_description
1 polymer ?
#
loop_
_entity_poly.entity_id
_entity_poly.type
_entity_poly.pdbx_seq_one_letter_code
_entity_poly.pdbx_strand_id
1 'polypeptide(L)'
;MSDTDADDDDDGAYYVVPEEAIQYLPQEWQEAIYARAEDGRKVLEAADKELKQLSRLSLSFYHVTVLKHIRDKLAVYRFKADMVAFLELDMLTTAFVATYVRLHTGGSGSGFARDALPEALRSAHDEIIDMRNKRYAHVADHDSVNDEMEIQEDEGRFIVNLGFRFGFYIGGSNDWTKLVDALDEIFAERGQKIVERLQARTGREWSIAQGPPPDATPT
;
A
#
# COMPACT_ATOMS: atom_id res chain seq x y z
N MET A 1 33.69 -41.97 -7.45
CA MET A 1 34.68 -41.05 -6.86
C MET A 1 34.36 -39.67 -7.39
N SER A 2 34.36 -38.67 -6.48
CA SER A 2 33.52 -37.46 -6.36
C SER A 2 32.10 -37.81 -5.89
N ASP A 3 31.76 -37.92 -4.61
CA ASP A 3 32.14 -37.18 -3.39
C ASP A 3 31.97 -35.67 -3.48
N THR A 4 31.19 -35.14 -2.52
CA THR A 4 30.72 -33.75 -2.28
C THR A 4 29.77 -33.24 -3.37
N ASP A 5 28.49 -32.94 -3.09
CA ASP A 5 28.06 -31.96 -2.09
C ASP A 5 26.95 -32.47 -1.14
N ALA A 6 27.26 -32.38 0.14
CA ALA A 6 26.28 -32.34 1.21
C ALA A 6 25.79 -30.90 1.30
N ASP A 7 24.56 -30.62 0.85
CA ASP A 7 23.83 -29.42 1.25
C ASP A 7 23.29 -29.65 2.67
N ASP A 8 24.19 -29.42 3.63
CA ASP A 8 23.85 -29.01 5.00
C ASP A 8 23.28 -27.59 4.92
N ASP A 9 21.96 -27.47 4.79
CA ASP A 9 21.20 -26.26 5.12
C ASP A 9 20.09 -26.65 6.13
N ASP A 10 20.49 -27.19 7.27
CA ASP A 10 19.68 -27.24 8.51
C ASP A 10 19.86 -25.94 9.29
N ASP A 11 19.52 -24.81 8.68
CA ASP A 11 19.44 -23.52 9.35
C ASP A 11 18.07 -23.40 10.05
N GLY A 12 17.91 -24.16 11.14
CA GLY A 12 16.89 -23.93 12.16
C GLY A 12 15.66 -24.84 12.09
N ALA A 13 15.83 -26.17 12.05
CA ALA A 13 14.74 -27.10 12.33
C ALA A 13 14.15 -26.89 13.74
N TYR A 14 13.10 -26.06 13.85
CA TYR A 14 12.32 -25.93 15.07
C TYR A 14 11.35 -27.10 15.18
N TYR A 15 11.47 -27.88 16.26
CA TYR A 15 10.50 -28.91 16.61
C TYR A 15 9.27 -28.27 17.25
N VAL A 16 8.12 -28.37 16.59
CA VAL A 16 6.83 -27.92 17.15
C VAL A 16 6.31 -29.02 18.07
N VAL A 17 6.29 -28.74 19.38
CA VAL A 17 5.74 -29.64 20.40
C VAL A 17 4.27 -29.25 20.64
N PRO A 18 3.30 -30.16 20.40
CA PRO A 18 1.89 -29.91 20.72
C PRO A 18 1.68 -29.64 22.21
N GLU A 19 0.71 -28.82 22.56
CA GLU A 19 0.44 -28.44 23.95
C GLU A 19 0.12 -29.67 24.81
N GLU A 20 -0.56 -30.67 24.23
CA GLU A 20 -0.89 -31.93 24.88
C GLU A 20 0.33 -32.81 25.16
N ALA A 21 1.45 -32.56 24.48
CA ALA A 21 2.71 -33.28 24.67
C ALA A 21 3.56 -32.71 25.81
N ILE A 22 3.29 -31.47 26.26
CA ILE A 22 4.04 -30.80 27.34
C ILE A 22 3.95 -31.62 28.64
N GLN A 23 2.82 -32.26 28.93
CA GLN A 23 2.63 -33.08 30.13
C GLN A 23 3.60 -34.28 30.26
N TYR A 24 4.23 -34.69 29.16
CA TYR A 24 5.19 -35.80 29.14
C TYR A 24 6.65 -35.34 29.28
N LEU A 25 6.90 -34.01 29.29
CA LEU A 25 8.23 -33.46 29.51
C LEU A 25 8.63 -33.57 31.00
N PRO A 26 9.93 -33.49 31.34
CA PRO A 26 10.33 -33.39 32.74
C PRO A 26 9.65 -32.19 33.43
N GLN A 27 9.30 -32.34 34.70
CA GLN A 27 8.51 -31.34 35.43
C GLN A 27 9.13 -29.94 35.40
N GLU A 28 10.45 -29.84 35.55
CA GLU A 28 11.19 -28.57 35.47
C GLU A 28 11.04 -27.86 34.10
N TRP A 29 10.91 -28.63 33.00
CA TRP A 29 10.67 -28.09 31.65
C TRP A 29 9.23 -27.64 31.49
N GLN A 30 8.27 -28.40 32.03
CA GLN A 30 6.87 -28.00 32.04
C GLN A 30 6.69 -26.66 32.76
N GLU A 31 7.24 -26.53 33.97
CA GLU A 31 7.18 -25.33 34.78
C GLU A 31 7.81 -24.13 34.05
N ALA A 32 8.97 -24.32 33.42
CA ALA A 32 9.63 -23.28 32.64
C ALA A 32 8.81 -22.84 31.41
N ILE A 33 8.19 -23.78 30.69
CA ILE A 33 7.34 -23.50 29.52
C ILE A 33 6.09 -22.73 29.95
N TYR A 34 5.40 -23.18 31.00
CA TYR A 34 4.21 -22.49 31.50
C TYR A 34 4.52 -21.10 32.05
N ALA A 35 5.63 -20.94 32.78
CA ALA A 35 6.07 -19.63 33.26
C ALA A 35 6.36 -18.67 32.10
N ARG A 36 7.01 -19.15 31.03
CA ARG A 36 7.27 -18.37 29.81
C ARG A 36 5.98 -18.02 29.06
N ALA A 37 5.04 -18.96 28.95
CA ALA A 37 3.74 -18.73 28.32
C ALA A 37 2.89 -17.72 29.09
N GLU A 38 2.93 -17.76 30.43
CA GLU A 38 2.25 -16.80 31.29
C GLU A 38 2.88 -15.39 31.19
N ASP A 39 4.21 -15.30 31.20
CA ASP A 39 4.91 -14.03 30.95
C ASP A 39 4.57 -13.45 29.57
N GLY A 40 4.59 -14.30 28.53
CA GLY A 40 4.21 -13.91 27.18
C GLY A 40 2.78 -13.37 27.09
N ARG A 41 1.81 -14.04 27.74
CA ARG A 41 0.41 -13.57 27.79
C ARG A 41 0.31 -12.20 28.45
N LYS A 42 0.99 -11.97 29.58
CA LYS A 42 0.99 -10.66 30.25
C LYS A 42 1.58 -9.55 29.37
N VAL A 43 2.67 -9.84 28.65
CA VAL A 43 3.28 -8.91 27.69
C VAL A 43 2.30 -8.58 26.56
N LEU A 44 1.63 -9.59 25.98
CA LEU A 44 0.67 -9.40 24.89
C LEU A 44 -0.58 -8.63 25.35
N GLU A 45 -1.10 -8.92 26.55
CA GLU A 45 -2.22 -8.20 27.14
C GLU A 45 -1.89 -6.72 27.35
N ALA A 46 -0.69 -6.41 27.86
CA ALA A 46 -0.23 -5.04 28.04
C ALA A 46 -0.03 -4.28 26.71
N ALA A 47 0.23 -5.02 25.62
CA ALA A 47 0.50 -4.51 24.28
C ALA A 47 -0.74 -4.46 23.36
N ASP A 48 -1.87 -5.07 23.74
CA ASP A 48 -3.05 -5.29 22.88
C ASP A 48 -3.52 -4.02 22.15
N LYS A 49 -3.54 -2.88 22.84
CA LYS A 49 -3.97 -1.60 22.27
C LYS A 49 -3.05 -1.16 21.12
N GLU A 50 -1.74 -1.19 21.32
CA GLU A 50 -0.73 -0.82 20.35
C GLU A 50 -0.69 -1.82 19.19
N LEU A 51 -0.85 -3.12 19.45
CA LEU A 51 -0.97 -4.15 18.41
C LEU A 51 -2.21 -3.93 17.52
N LYS A 52 -3.35 -3.56 18.11
CA LYS A 52 -4.55 -3.16 17.35
C LYS A 52 -4.31 -1.89 16.52
N GLN A 53 -3.51 -0.94 17.00
CA GLN A 53 -3.15 0.24 16.21
C GLN A 53 -2.24 -0.13 15.04
N LEU A 54 -1.24 -1.00 15.27
CA LEU A 54 -0.34 -1.49 14.23
C LEU A 54 -1.09 -2.29 13.16
N SER A 55 -2.01 -3.16 13.58
CA SER A 55 -2.89 -3.91 12.69
C SER A 55 -3.71 -2.99 11.78
N ARG A 56 -4.31 -1.92 12.32
CA ARG A 56 -5.02 -0.91 11.49
C ARG A 56 -4.09 -0.18 10.53
N LEU A 57 -2.82 0.04 10.90
CA LEU A 57 -1.82 0.70 10.06
C LEU A 57 -1.31 -0.20 8.92
N SER A 58 -1.40 -1.53 9.07
CA SER A 58 -0.91 -2.50 8.08
C SER A 58 -1.48 -2.29 6.68
N LEU A 59 -2.78 -1.98 6.59
CA LEU A 59 -3.44 -1.70 5.31
C LEU A 59 -2.91 -0.42 4.67
N SER A 60 -2.55 0.58 5.46
CA SER A 60 -1.93 1.81 4.95
C SER A 60 -0.54 1.54 4.38
N PHE A 61 0.28 0.69 5.02
CA PHE A 61 1.57 0.27 4.44
C PHE A 61 1.40 -0.42 3.09
N TYR A 62 0.42 -1.32 2.97
CA TYR A 62 0.11 -1.94 1.69
C TYR A 62 -0.23 -0.90 0.62
N HIS A 63 -1.09 0.08 0.92
CA HIS A 63 -1.46 1.13 -0.02
C HIS A 63 -0.29 2.04 -0.41
N VAL A 64 0.62 2.35 0.52
CA VAL A 64 1.86 3.09 0.21
C VAL A 64 2.74 2.28 -0.76
N THR A 65 2.92 0.98 -0.54
CA THR A 65 3.67 0.12 -1.46
C THR A 65 3.03 0.06 -2.85
N VAL A 66 1.70 -0.04 -2.92
CA VAL A 66 0.97 0.02 -4.20
C VAL A 66 1.16 1.37 -4.89
N LEU A 67 1.11 2.49 -4.16
CA LEU A 67 1.38 3.82 -4.74
C LEU A 67 2.80 3.93 -5.29
N LYS A 68 3.81 3.43 -4.58
CA LYS A 68 5.21 3.37 -5.08
C LYS A 68 5.29 2.56 -6.36
N HIS A 69 4.66 1.39 -6.41
CA HIS A 69 4.62 0.57 -7.62
C HIS A 69 3.98 1.31 -8.82
N ILE A 70 2.82 1.94 -8.61
CA ILE A 70 2.14 2.69 -9.68
C ILE A 70 2.98 3.89 -10.13
N ARG A 71 3.56 4.64 -9.19
CA ARG A 71 4.50 5.74 -9.48
C ARG A 71 5.65 5.26 -10.35
N ASP A 72 6.28 4.15 -10.00
CA ASP A 72 7.43 3.62 -10.74
C ASP A 72 7.02 3.19 -12.16
N LYS A 73 5.82 2.61 -12.32
CA LYS A 73 5.24 2.31 -13.64
C LYS A 73 4.94 3.55 -14.45
N LEU A 74 4.36 4.59 -13.85
CA LEU A 74 4.11 5.88 -14.51
C LEU A 74 5.42 6.55 -14.95
N ALA A 75 6.45 6.56 -14.10
CA ALA A 75 7.73 7.21 -14.37
C ALA A 75 8.47 6.62 -15.57
N VAL A 76 8.36 5.30 -15.79
CA VAL A 76 8.99 4.61 -16.93
C VAL A 76 8.07 4.48 -18.15
N TYR A 77 6.84 5.00 -18.07
CA TYR A 77 5.85 4.87 -19.12
C TYR A 77 6.30 5.59 -20.40
N ARG A 78 6.62 4.82 -21.44
CA ARG A 78 6.98 5.36 -22.76
C ARG A 78 5.72 5.58 -23.58
N PHE A 79 5.25 6.81 -23.58
CA PHE A 79 4.06 7.18 -24.34
C PHE A 79 4.21 6.86 -25.84
N LYS A 80 3.19 6.18 -26.38
CA LYS A 80 2.95 6.04 -27.82
C LYS A 80 1.62 6.73 -28.11
N ALA A 81 1.55 7.46 -29.22
CA ALA A 81 0.32 8.14 -29.64
C ALA A 81 -0.67 7.15 -30.28
N ASP A 82 -1.10 6.14 -29.52
CA ASP A 82 -2.11 5.17 -29.90
C ASP A 82 -3.11 4.95 -28.76
N MET A 83 -4.32 4.48 -29.11
CA MET A 83 -5.42 4.34 -28.14
C MET A 83 -5.10 3.39 -27.00
N VAL A 84 -4.33 2.32 -27.25
CA VAL A 84 -3.97 1.35 -26.21
C VAL A 84 -3.09 2.02 -25.17
N ALA A 85 -2.10 2.78 -25.61
CA ALA A 85 -1.22 3.51 -24.71
C ALA A 85 -1.95 4.60 -23.91
N PHE A 86 -2.94 5.27 -24.53
CA PHE A 86 -3.81 6.19 -23.79
C PHE A 86 -4.62 5.50 -22.70
N LEU A 87 -5.25 4.36 -23.01
CA LEU A 87 -6.06 3.60 -22.06
C LEU A 87 -5.22 3.02 -20.92
N GLU A 88 -3.99 2.57 -21.20
CA GLU A 88 -3.04 2.13 -20.17
C GLU A 88 -2.67 3.26 -19.22
N LEU A 89 -2.38 4.46 -19.74
CA LEU A 89 -2.05 5.63 -18.92
C LEU A 89 -3.24 6.06 -18.06
N ASP A 90 -4.46 6.03 -18.61
CA ASP A 90 -5.67 6.32 -17.85
C ASP A 90 -5.94 5.27 -16.76
N MET A 91 -5.72 3.98 -17.05
CA MET A 91 -5.82 2.91 -16.06
C MET A 91 -4.84 3.11 -14.91
N LEU A 92 -3.56 3.41 -15.20
CA LEU A 92 -2.54 3.67 -14.18
C LEU A 92 -2.88 4.92 -13.36
N THR A 93 -3.37 5.98 -14.01
CA THR A 93 -3.80 7.21 -13.33
C THR A 93 -4.99 6.97 -12.42
N THR A 94 -5.99 6.24 -12.89
CA THR A 94 -7.16 5.83 -12.10
C THR A 94 -6.74 5.02 -10.88
N ALA A 95 -5.84 4.04 -11.06
CA ALA A 95 -5.32 3.22 -9.98
C ALA A 95 -4.56 4.07 -8.95
N PHE A 96 -3.75 5.04 -9.40
CA PHE A 96 -3.06 5.98 -8.53
C PHE A 96 -4.03 6.79 -7.69
N VAL A 97 -4.98 7.48 -8.34
CA VAL A 97 -5.98 8.35 -7.69
C VAL A 97 -6.82 7.56 -6.70
N ALA A 98 -7.33 6.38 -7.10
CA ALA A 98 -8.14 5.54 -6.22
C ALA A 98 -7.35 5.05 -4.99
N THR A 99 -6.11 4.62 -5.18
CA THR A 99 -5.25 4.15 -4.08
C THR A 99 -4.89 5.29 -3.12
N TYR A 100 -4.55 6.46 -3.67
CA TYR A 100 -4.25 7.65 -2.89
C TYR A 100 -5.44 8.09 -2.02
N VAL A 101 -6.64 8.13 -2.59
CA VAL A 101 -7.84 8.52 -1.84
C VAL A 101 -8.23 7.50 -0.78
N ARG A 102 -8.02 6.20 -1.01
CA ARG A 102 -8.17 5.17 0.04
C ARG A 102 -7.23 5.42 1.22
N LEU A 103 -5.97 5.79 0.93
CA LEU A 103 -4.99 6.12 1.96
C LEU A 103 -5.34 7.43 2.67
N HIS A 104 -5.84 8.44 1.95
CA HIS A 104 -6.27 9.71 2.53
C HIS A 104 -7.45 9.53 3.48
N THR A 105 -8.54 8.94 2.98
CA THR A 105 -9.76 8.70 3.76
C THR A 105 -9.54 7.70 4.90
N GLY A 106 -8.55 6.80 4.72
CA GLY A 106 -8.13 5.72 5.62
C GLY A 106 -9.13 5.38 6.70
N GLY A 107 -9.95 4.36 6.42
CA GLY A 107 -10.94 3.84 7.36
C GLY A 107 -10.34 3.52 8.73
N SER A 108 -11.17 3.33 9.76
CA SER A 108 -10.74 2.98 11.13
C SER A 108 -9.58 3.81 11.71
N GLY A 109 -9.32 5.02 11.19
CA GLY A 109 -8.28 5.94 11.68
C GLY A 109 -6.87 5.71 11.11
N SER A 110 -6.71 4.98 10.01
CA SER A 110 -5.39 4.72 9.40
C SER A 110 -4.97 5.73 8.32
N GLY A 111 -5.82 6.72 8.03
CA GLY A 111 -5.61 7.69 6.96
C GLY A 111 -4.69 8.85 7.32
N PHE A 112 -4.55 9.80 6.40
CA PHE A 112 -3.80 11.04 6.65
C PHE A 112 -4.65 12.26 6.31
N ALA A 113 -4.52 13.32 7.10
CA ALA A 113 -5.15 14.60 6.81
C ALA A 113 -4.33 15.40 5.81
N ARG A 114 -4.98 16.25 5.01
CA ARG A 114 -4.31 17.20 4.10
C ARG A 114 -3.21 18.00 4.80
N ASP A 115 -3.48 18.44 6.03
CA ASP A 115 -2.54 19.27 6.80
C ASP A 115 -1.30 18.52 7.30
N ALA A 116 -1.33 17.17 7.27
CA ALA A 116 -0.15 16.35 7.55
C ALA A 116 0.86 16.38 6.40
N LEU A 117 0.48 16.86 5.21
CA LEU A 117 1.39 17.05 4.09
C LEU A 117 2.17 18.36 4.20
N PRO A 118 3.42 18.39 3.71
CA PRO A 118 4.15 19.62 3.46
C PRO A 118 3.31 20.61 2.64
N GLU A 119 3.36 21.90 2.98
CA GLU A 119 2.52 22.94 2.36
C GLU A 119 2.62 22.95 0.83
N ALA A 120 3.83 22.79 0.31
CA ALA A 120 4.12 22.74 -1.13
C ALA A 120 3.42 21.58 -1.88
N LEU A 121 2.98 20.54 -1.17
CA LEU A 121 2.33 19.36 -1.77
C LEU A 121 0.81 19.36 -1.62
N ARG A 122 0.24 20.35 -0.91
CA ARG A 122 -1.20 20.38 -0.64
C ARG A 122 -2.03 20.66 -1.90
N SER A 123 -1.52 21.44 -2.84
CA SER A 123 -2.18 21.66 -4.14
C SER A 123 -2.27 20.37 -4.96
N ALA A 124 -1.20 19.57 -4.99
CA ALA A 124 -1.20 18.28 -5.66
C ALA A 124 -2.16 17.28 -5.00
N HIS A 125 -2.29 17.33 -3.67
CA HIS A 125 -3.35 16.60 -2.96
C HIS A 125 -4.75 17.04 -3.44
N ASP A 126 -5.01 18.35 -3.44
CA ASP A 126 -6.31 18.91 -3.83
C ASP A 126 -6.69 18.52 -5.27
N GLU A 127 -5.71 18.51 -6.18
CA GLU A 127 -5.86 18.04 -7.56
C GLU A 127 -6.28 16.56 -7.64
N ILE A 128 -5.64 15.67 -6.86
CA ILE A 128 -5.99 14.24 -6.82
C ILE A 128 -7.41 14.04 -6.26
N ILE A 129 -7.81 14.81 -5.26
CA ILE A 129 -9.18 14.77 -4.73
C ILE A 129 -10.17 15.24 -5.80
N ASP A 130 -9.85 16.30 -6.54
CA ASP A 130 -10.70 16.80 -7.62
C ASP A 130 -10.87 15.78 -8.75
N MET A 131 -9.76 15.17 -9.21
CA MET A 131 -9.78 14.09 -10.20
C MET A 131 -10.63 12.91 -9.72
N ARG A 132 -10.46 12.48 -8.46
CA ARG A 132 -11.30 11.40 -7.91
C ARG A 132 -12.77 11.79 -7.99
N ASN A 133 -13.13 12.98 -7.56
CA ASN A 133 -14.52 13.40 -7.45
C ASN A 133 -15.16 13.62 -8.82
N LYS A 134 -14.54 14.41 -9.69
CA LYS A 134 -15.15 14.85 -10.94
C LYS A 134 -14.90 13.92 -12.12
N ARG A 135 -13.71 13.30 -12.19
CA ARG A 135 -13.32 12.48 -13.35
C ARG A 135 -13.64 10.99 -13.16
N TYR A 136 -13.43 10.45 -11.95
CA TYR A 136 -13.46 9.00 -11.75
C TYR A 136 -14.62 8.47 -10.89
N ALA A 137 -15.18 9.27 -9.98
CA ALA A 137 -16.30 8.87 -9.12
C ALA A 137 -17.67 9.41 -9.59
N HIS A 138 -17.68 10.55 -10.29
CA HIS A 138 -18.86 11.16 -10.85
C HIS A 138 -18.64 11.46 -12.34
N VAL A 139 -19.70 11.55 -13.13
CA VAL A 139 -19.65 12.04 -14.52
C VAL A 139 -19.92 13.53 -14.47
N ALA A 140 -18.94 14.29 -13.95
CA ALA A 140 -19.01 15.74 -13.89
C ALA A 140 -17.92 16.32 -14.78
N ASP A 141 -18.13 17.53 -15.29
CA ASP A 141 -17.12 18.20 -16.12
C ASP A 141 -15.81 18.35 -15.36
N HIS A 142 -14.71 17.92 -15.98
CA HIS A 142 -13.36 18.08 -15.45
C HIS A 142 -12.45 18.53 -16.59
N ASP A 143 -11.57 19.50 -16.34
CA ASP A 143 -10.75 20.13 -17.39
C ASP A 143 -9.87 19.13 -18.17
N SER A 144 -9.62 17.95 -17.58
CA SER A 144 -8.86 16.88 -18.20
C SER A 144 -9.70 15.82 -18.94
N VAL A 145 -11.04 15.91 -18.98
CA VAL A 145 -11.92 15.02 -19.75
C VAL A 145 -13.15 15.82 -20.19
N ASN A 146 -13.25 16.12 -21.49
CA ASN A 146 -14.42 16.76 -22.07
C ASN A 146 -14.94 15.94 -23.25
N ASP A 147 -16.26 15.83 -23.38
CA ASP A 147 -16.92 15.30 -24.56
C ASP A 147 -16.98 16.37 -25.66
N GLU A 148 -16.75 15.95 -26.89
CA GLU A 148 -16.94 16.78 -28.08
C GLU A 148 -18.02 16.15 -28.93
N MET A 149 -19.02 16.92 -29.30
CA MET A 149 -20.00 16.52 -30.31
C MET A 149 -19.95 17.51 -31.46
N GLU A 150 -19.61 17.00 -32.64
CA GLU A 150 -19.65 17.74 -33.89
C GLU A 150 -20.75 17.15 -34.78
N ILE A 151 -21.61 17.99 -35.34
CA ILE A 151 -22.63 17.56 -36.30
C ILE A 151 -22.26 18.11 -37.66
N GLN A 152 -22.01 17.23 -38.61
CA GLN A 152 -21.72 17.55 -40.00
C GLN A 152 -22.92 17.19 -40.87
N GLU A 153 -23.20 17.97 -41.90
CA GLU A 153 -24.20 17.64 -42.92
C GLU A 153 -23.48 17.30 -44.23
N ASP A 154 -23.75 16.11 -44.76
CA ASP A 154 -23.19 15.61 -46.01
C ASP A 154 -24.31 14.99 -46.87
N GLU A 155 -24.60 15.63 -48.00
CA GLU A 155 -25.61 15.22 -48.98
C GLU A 155 -27.00 14.92 -48.37
N GLY A 156 -27.48 15.76 -47.45
CA GLY A 156 -28.76 15.61 -46.78
C GLY A 156 -28.76 14.62 -45.61
N ARG A 157 -27.59 14.08 -45.24
CA ARG A 157 -27.41 13.24 -44.03
C ARG A 157 -26.69 14.02 -42.95
N PHE A 158 -27.24 13.96 -41.74
CA PHE A 158 -26.55 14.47 -40.55
C PHE A 158 -25.65 13.36 -39.98
N ILE A 159 -24.36 13.63 -39.90
CA ILE A 159 -23.35 12.78 -39.30
C ILE A 159 -23.02 13.38 -37.94
N VAL A 160 -23.27 12.62 -36.87
CA VAL A 160 -22.88 12.99 -35.51
C VAL A 160 -21.54 12.35 -35.21
N ASN A 161 -20.51 13.18 -35.04
CA ASN A 161 -19.19 12.77 -34.59
C ASN A 161 -19.09 13.01 -33.08
N LEU A 162 -18.86 11.93 -32.34
CA LEU A 162 -18.57 11.99 -30.91
C LEU A 162 -17.05 11.86 -30.73
N GLY A 163 -16.47 12.76 -29.95
CA GLY A 163 -15.07 12.82 -29.61
C GLY A 163 -14.87 13.03 -28.12
N PHE A 164 -13.63 12.83 -27.66
CA PHE A 164 -13.24 13.07 -26.28
C PHE A 164 -11.88 13.76 -26.26
N ARG A 165 -11.75 14.82 -25.45
CA ARG A 165 -10.46 15.41 -25.11
C ARG A 165 -10.01 14.92 -23.75
N PHE A 166 -8.82 14.36 -23.67
CA PHE A 166 -8.21 13.91 -22.43
C PHE A 166 -6.91 14.67 -22.12
N GLY A 167 -6.80 15.17 -20.89
CA GLY A 167 -5.57 15.70 -20.30
C GLY A 167 -4.87 14.65 -19.43
N PHE A 168 -3.57 14.48 -19.63
CA PHE A 168 -2.74 13.51 -18.90
C PHE A 168 -1.36 14.08 -18.56
N TYR A 169 -0.79 13.61 -17.46
CA TYR A 169 0.62 13.77 -17.15
C TYR A 169 1.41 12.56 -17.68
N ILE A 170 2.10 12.74 -18.81
CA ILE A 170 3.02 11.72 -19.33
C ILE A 170 4.20 11.60 -18.36
N GLY A 171 4.42 10.40 -17.80
CA GLY A 171 5.42 10.18 -16.75
C GLY A 171 4.91 10.37 -15.31
N GLY A 172 3.65 10.79 -15.14
CA GLY A 172 3.11 11.27 -13.87
C GLY A 172 3.50 12.72 -13.57
N SER A 173 2.74 13.40 -12.71
CA SER A 173 3.12 14.74 -12.23
C SER A 173 4.34 14.61 -11.32
N ASN A 174 5.33 15.51 -11.46
CA ASN A 174 6.51 15.54 -10.61
C ASN A 174 6.16 15.65 -9.11
N ASP A 175 5.03 16.27 -8.80
CA ASP A 175 4.58 16.43 -7.42
C ASP A 175 3.90 15.17 -6.87
N TRP A 176 3.44 14.25 -7.72
CA TRP A 176 2.94 12.94 -7.28
C TRP A 176 4.06 12.06 -6.75
N THR A 177 5.24 12.10 -7.36
CA THR A 177 6.44 11.43 -6.84
C THR A 177 6.77 11.92 -5.44
N LYS A 178 6.84 13.25 -5.26
CA LYS A 178 7.12 13.86 -3.95
C LYS A 178 6.03 13.56 -2.92
N LEU A 179 4.77 13.49 -3.34
CA LEU A 179 3.65 13.08 -2.49
C LEU A 179 3.83 11.64 -1.99
N VAL A 180 4.20 10.71 -2.88
CA VAL A 180 4.43 9.31 -2.50
C VAL A 180 5.58 9.21 -1.51
N ASP A 181 6.68 9.95 -1.72
CA ASP A 181 7.82 9.95 -0.80
C ASP A 181 7.44 10.53 0.57
N ALA A 182 6.70 11.64 0.61
CA ALA A 182 6.21 12.22 1.86
C ALA A 182 5.26 11.27 2.62
N LEU A 183 4.41 10.53 1.89
CA LEU A 183 3.52 9.54 2.50
C LEU A 183 4.31 8.34 3.07
N ASP A 184 5.31 7.86 2.35
CA ASP A 184 6.19 6.79 2.83
C ASP A 184 6.84 7.15 4.17
N GLU A 185 7.36 8.38 4.29
CA GLU A 185 7.94 8.90 5.53
C GLU A 185 6.90 9.02 6.65
N ILE A 186 5.73 9.63 6.38
CA ILE A 186 4.64 9.78 7.37
C ILE A 186 4.23 8.43 7.95
N PHE A 187 4.08 7.41 7.10
CA PHE A 187 3.65 6.08 7.54
C PHE A 187 4.76 5.30 8.24
N ALA A 188 6.01 5.41 7.76
CA ALA A 188 7.17 4.84 8.43
C ALA A 188 7.33 5.40 9.86
N GLU A 189 7.25 6.71 10.04
CA GLU A 189 7.30 7.34 11.35
C GLU A 189 6.18 6.88 12.28
N ARG A 190 4.94 6.75 11.77
CA ARG A 190 3.81 6.28 12.56
C ARG A 190 4.00 4.84 13.02
N GLY A 191 4.53 3.97 12.16
CA GLY A 191 4.90 2.60 12.50
C GLY A 191 5.93 2.57 13.62
N GLN A 192 7.01 3.34 13.45
CA GLN A 192 8.08 3.42 14.44
C GLN A 192 7.58 3.91 15.80
N LYS A 193 6.74 4.95 15.84
CA LYS A 193 6.11 5.45 17.08
C LYS A 193 5.20 4.43 17.75
N ILE A 194 4.64 3.45 17.03
CA ILE A 194 3.88 2.35 17.64
C ILE A 194 4.86 1.33 18.26
N VAL A 195 5.92 0.97 17.55
CA VAL A 195 6.96 0.05 18.02
C VAL A 195 7.65 0.58 19.29
N GLU A 196 8.01 1.86 19.32
CA GLU A 196 8.59 2.50 20.51
C GLU A 196 7.64 2.45 21.71
N ARG A 197 6.34 2.62 21.49
CA ARG A 197 5.32 2.50 22.55
C ARG A 197 5.13 1.06 23.02
N LEU A 198 5.22 0.08 22.12
CA LEU A 198 5.23 -1.34 22.48
C LEU A 198 6.41 -1.64 23.40
N GLN A 199 7.61 -1.24 23.00
CA GLN A 199 8.83 -1.44 23.79
C GLN A 199 8.77 -0.74 25.15
N ALA A 200 8.32 0.52 25.19
CA ALA A 200 8.17 1.26 26.44
C ALA A 200 7.14 0.63 27.40
N ARG A 201 6.05 0.03 26.87
CA ARG A 201 5.02 -0.60 27.68
C ARG A 201 5.41 -1.97 28.22
N THR A 202 6.13 -2.76 27.43
CA THR A 202 6.40 -4.16 27.78
C THR A 202 7.83 -4.39 28.29
N GLY A 203 8.73 -3.43 28.12
CA GLY A 203 10.16 -3.61 28.41
C GLY A 203 10.83 -4.68 27.53
N ARG A 204 10.20 -5.06 26.42
CA ARG A 204 10.70 -6.05 25.45
C ARG A 204 11.06 -5.36 24.15
N GLU A 205 12.00 -5.93 23.42
CA GLU A 205 12.28 -5.51 22.06
C GLU A 205 11.13 -5.94 21.14
N TRP A 206 10.74 -5.05 20.23
CA TRP A 206 9.72 -5.30 19.21
C TRP A 206 10.28 -4.86 17.85
N SER A 207 10.02 -5.65 16.82
CA SER A 207 10.40 -5.35 15.45
C SER A 207 9.28 -5.73 14.48
N ILE A 208 9.12 -4.95 13.41
CA ILE A 208 8.23 -5.31 12.31
C ILE A 208 9.05 -6.13 11.31
N ALA A 209 8.76 -7.43 11.19
CA ALA A 209 9.40 -8.27 10.19
C ALA A 209 8.94 -7.86 8.78
N GLN A 210 9.89 -7.74 7.86
CA GLN A 210 9.60 -7.70 6.43
C GLN A 210 9.41 -9.16 5.99
N GLY A 211 8.20 -9.52 5.55
CA GLY A 211 7.97 -10.83 4.97
C GLY A 211 8.70 -10.96 3.62
N PRO A 212 9.07 -12.18 3.21
CA PRO A 212 9.56 -12.40 1.85
C PRO A 212 8.51 -11.93 0.82
N PRO A 213 8.93 -11.47 -0.36
CA PRO A 213 7.99 -11.19 -1.45
C PRO A 213 7.12 -12.42 -1.71
N PRO A 214 5.82 -12.26 -2.01
CA PRO A 214 4.99 -13.40 -2.38
C PRO A 214 5.62 -14.13 -3.57
N ASP A 215 5.76 -15.45 -3.46
CA ASP A 215 6.38 -16.27 -4.48
C ASP A 215 5.73 -15.97 -5.84
N ALA A 216 6.56 -15.54 -6.79
CA ALA A 216 6.15 -15.46 -8.19
C ALA A 216 5.95 -16.90 -8.67
N THR A 217 4.76 -17.45 -8.44
CA THR A 217 4.37 -18.68 -9.13
C THR A 217 4.27 -18.31 -10.61
N PRO A 218 5.09 -18.88 -11.51
CA PRO A 218 4.95 -18.61 -12.93
C PRO A 218 3.63 -19.23 -13.39
N THR A 219 2.65 -18.40 -13.76
CA THR A 219 1.49 -18.81 -14.56
C THR A 219 1.82 -18.79 -16.03
#